data_AF-A0A6J1LU44-F1
#
_entry.id   AF-A0A6J1LU44-F1
#
_cell.length_a   1.000
_cell.length_b   1.000
_cell.length_c   1.000
_cell.angle_alpha   90.00
_cell.angle_beta   90.00
_cell.angle_gamma   90.00
#
_symmetry.space_group_name_H-M   'P 1'
#
loop_
_entity.id
_entity.type
_entity.pdbx_description
1 polymer ?
#
loop_
_entity_poly.entity_id
_entity_poly.type
_entity_poly.pdbx_seq_one_letter_code
_entity_poly.pdbx_strand_id
1 'polypeptide(L)'
;MRKYQQLALLLISCLSVGVLMMYKSENNRLKYVLKYVNFFGRNDAAVLRRIQNSTSAEDEELQSKWAFTKPLPVWQMIGDSFYAYSSFWKQKELAVGGEAHVIVVGKRGAVVDFRCSIDVGGRSVQGKFRFQRDAAEGVVDDKTSTFTNYNFFCQVSRNFGKPKYVSFSDTTSPIKRQVKLHLRHLKAAKTATKATTAAGPTLTEIPVRFPATICVDLVSFDVGSRFARNVDAMLQFFLFHQALGVEHFLIYNYDELPEQVLHLLERTKIHLYGLPFNFPFLQTNGTTTRIRQLLQTDCLLRNVNYASFALLLTPNELVYPNARFAGNVAKNSLQQQLRAYKSEIVRFELSTFAVCFDEHKKLLIDNVQYDPELKSKVLLYRLELPAAQLLLPTAKSFELPLSSGFAHRYVECQQVGADGLHDWRTGVREELMEHINQLRNEVDLLI
;
A
#
# COMPACT_ATOMS: atom_id res chain seq x y z
N MET A 1 -9.19 73.28 -16.37
CA MET A 1 -8.61 72.05 -16.95
C MET A 1 -8.13 71.01 -15.92
N ARG A 2 -7.70 71.38 -14.70
CA ARG A 2 -7.28 70.41 -13.66
C ARG A 2 -8.35 69.38 -13.25
N LYS A 3 -9.64 69.77 -13.19
CA LYS A 3 -10.74 68.86 -12.80
C LYS A 3 -10.97 67.71 -13.79
N TYR A 4 -10.79 67.97 -15.09
CA TYR A 4 -10.91 66.94 -16.14
C TYR A 4 -9.69 66.02 -16.17
N GLN A 5 -8.49 66.52 -15.86
CA GLN A 5 -7.28 65.69 -15.72
C GLN A 5 -7.37 64.72 -14.53
N GLN A 6 -7.91 65.17 -13.39
CA GLN A 6 -8.10 64.30 -12.22
C GLN A 6 -9.14 63.21 -12.47
N LEU A 7 -10.23 63.53 -13.18
CA LEU A 7 -11.24 62.54 -13.58
C LEU A 7 -10.66 61.51 -14.56
N ALA A 8 -9.88 61.95 -15.55
CA ALA A 8 -9.25 61.06 -16.52
C ALA A 8 -8.25 60.09 -15.87
N LEU A 9 -7.44 60.57 -14.91
CA LEU A 9 -6.52 59.72 -14.15
C LEU A 9 -7.24 58.66 -13.31
N LEU A 10 -8.37 59.02 -12.71
CA LEU A 10 -9.18 58.08 -11.93
C LEU A 10 -9.81 57.01 -12.82
N LEU A 11 -10.33 57.40 -13.99
CA LEU A 11 -10.86 56.46 -14.99
C LEU A 11 -9.78 55.50 -15.50
N ILE A 12 -8.57 56.00 -15.82
CA ILE A 12 -7.46 55.16 -16.27
C ILE A 12 -7.02 54.19 -15.16
N SER A 13 -6.99 54.63 -13.90
CA SER A 13 -6.66 53.77 -12.75
C SER A 13 -7.71 52.67 -12.53
N CYS A 14 -9.00 52.99 -12.59
CA CYS A 14 -10.06 51.98 -12.49
C CYS A 14 -9.98 50.98 -13.65
N LEU A 15 -9.70 51.45 -14.86
CA LEU A 15 -9.59 50.59 -16.04
C LEU A 15 -8.35 49.68 -15.95
N SER A 16 -7.22 50.17 -15.43
CA SER A 16 -6.03 49.35 -15.22
C SER A 16 -6.26 48.24 -14.18
N VAL A 17 -6.96 48.55 -13.08
CA VAL A 17 -7.31 47.54 -12.06
C VAL A 17 -8.26 46.48 -12.63
N GLY A 18 -9.25 46.89 -13.43
CA GLY A 18 -10.17 45.98 -14.11
C GLY A 18 -9.45 45.00 -15.04
N VAL A 19 -8.53 45.51 -15.87
CA VAL A 19 -7.70 44.67 -16.75
C VAL A 19 -6.81 43.71 -15.96
N LEU A 20 -6.26 44.15 -14.83
CA LEU A 20 -5.41 43.32 -13.97
C LEU A 20 -6.19 42.19 -13.28
N MET A 21 -7.43 42.45 -12.86
CA MET A 21 -8.33 41.41 -12.34
C MET A 21 -8.75 40.42 -13.44
N MET A 22 -9.05 40.90 -14.64
CA MET A 22 -9.40 40.04 -15.77
C MET A 22 -8.22 39.14 -16.18
N TYR A 23 -7.00 39.70 -16.22
CA TYR A 23 -5.78 38.93 -16.46
C TYR A 23 -5.53 37.89 -15.37
N LYS A 24 -5.77 38.23 -14.09
CA LYS A 24 -5.65 37.26 -12.98
C LYS A 24 -6.68 36.14 -13.09
N SER A 25 -7.91 36.47 -13.48
CA SER A 25 -8.99 35.50 -13.68
C SER A 25 -8.65 34.51 -14.81
N GLU A 26 -8.24 35.02 -15.97
CA GLU A 26 -7.84 34.19 -17.11
C GLU A 26 -6.59 33.36 -16.81
N ASN A 27 -5.60 33.93 -16.11
CA ASN A 27 -4.39 33.18 -15.71
C ASN A 27 -4.73 32.05 -14.72
N ASN A 28 -5.67 32.28 -13.79
CA ASN A 28 -6.16 31.22 -12.90
C ASN A 28 -6.94 30.15 -13.65
N ARG A 29 -7.76 30.53 -14.64
CA ARG A 29 -8.47 29.60 -15.51
C ARG A 29 -7.51 28.77 -16.35
N LEU A 30 -6.46 29.39 -16.90
CA LEU A 30 -5.38 28.72 -17.64
C LEU A 30 -4.59 27.76 -16.75
N LYS A 31 -4.29 28.12 -15.50
CA LYS A 31 -3.69 27.19 -14.52
C LYS A 31 -4.60 26.01 -14.23
N TYR A 32 -5.90 26.24 -14.11
CA TYR A 32 -6.88 25.17 -13.91
C TYR A 32 -6.90 24.23 -15.12
N VAL A 33 -7.00 24.79 -16.32
CA VAL A 33 -6.98 24.01 -17.57
C VAL A 33 -5.63 23.30 -17.77
N LEU A 34 -4.49 23.92 -17.47
CA LEU A 34 -3.17 23.28 -17.51
C LEU A 34 -3.05 22.17 -16.48
N LYS A 35 -3.66 22.30 -15.29
CA LYS A 35 -3.73 21.21 -14.29
C LYS A 35 -4.53 20.03 -14.83
N TYR A 36 -5.65 20.27 -15.50
CA TYR A 36 -6.49 19.22 -16.11
C TYR A 36 -5.92 18.65 -17.42
N VAL A 37 -5.20 19.43 -18.23
CA VAL A 37 -4.55 18.96 -19.46
C VAL A 37 -3.23 18.24 -19.15
N ASN A 38 -2.50 18.62 -18.08
CA ASN A 38 -1.38 17.82 -17.58
C ASN A 38 -1.79 16.50 -16.94
N PHE A 39 -3.06 16.36 -16.55
CA PHE A 39 -3.64 15.11 -16.03
C PHE A 39 -3.71 14.02 -17.12
N PHE A 40 -3.88 14.39 -18.40
CA PHE A 40 -4.10 13.42 -19.48
C PHE A 40 -2.85 12.96 -20.24
N GLY A 41 -1.62 13.41 -19.91
CA GLY A 41 -0.49 12.88 -20.68
C GLY A 41 0.96 13.28 -20.36
N ARG A 42 1.28 14.00 -19.28
CA ARG A 42 2.68 14.42 -19.04
C ARG A 42 3.22 14.33 -17.62
N ASN A 43 2.39 14.30 -16.57
CA ASN A 43 2.93 14.18 -15.21
C ASN A 43 3.57 12.81 -14.94
N ASP A 44 3.04 11.73 -15.49
CA ASP A 44 3.70 10.41 -15.44
C ASP A 44 5.09 10.46 -16.08
N ALA A 45 5.24 11.06 -17.26
CA ALA A 45 6.52 11.15 -17.96
C ALA A 45 7.53 12.09 -17.29
N ALA A 46 7.08 13.17 -16.64
CA ALA A 46 7.95 14.11 -15.91
C ALA A 46 8.40 13.55 -14.55
N VAL A 47 7.50 12.84 -13.84
CA VAL A 47 7.85 12.05 -12.66
C VAL A 47 8.81 10.92 -13.05
N LEU A 48 8.53 10.18 -14.14
CA LEU A 48 9.44 9.17 -14.69
C LEU A 48 10.80 9.76 -15.13
N ARG A 49 10.85 10.98 -15.68
CA ARG A 49 12.11 11.66 -16.06
C ARG A 49 12.90 12.18 -14.86
N ARG A 50 12.27 12.67 -13.80
CA ARG A 50 12.98 12.97 -12.53
C ARG A 50 13.52 11.71 -11.87
N ILE A 51 12.81 10.58 -11.99
CA ILE A 51 13.24 9.26 -11.46
C ILE A 51 14.44 8.67 -12.21
N GLN A 52 14.69 9.10 -13.46
CA GLN A 52 15.71 8.52 -14.34
C GLN A 52 17.03 9.30 -14.39
N ASN A 53 17.08 10.56 -13.92
CA ASN A 53 18.24 11.45 -14.08
C ASN A 53 19.17 11.60 -12.85
N SER A 54 18.87 10.98 -11.70
CA SER A 54 19.75 11.04 -10.52
C SER A 54 20.65 9.81 -10.46
N THR A 55 21.79 9.87 -11.13
CA THR A 55 22.90 8.92 -10.98
C THR A 55 24.05 9.55 -10.21
N SER A 56 24.59 8.78 -9.26
CA SER A 56 25.94 8.81 -8.66
C SER A 56 25.99 9.17 -7.16
N ALA A 57 26.31 8.15 -6.34
CA ALA A 57 27.04 8.25 -5.06
C ALA A 57 26.29 8.48 -3.71
N GLU A 58 24.99 8.21 -3.61
CA GLU A 58 24.21 8.18 -2.34
C GLU A 58 23.49 6.81 -2.14
N ASP A 59 24.21 5.72 -2.40
CA ASP A 59 23.62 4.47 -2.93
C ASP A 59 22.92 3.51 -1.93
N GLU A 60 22.95 3.70 -0.61
CA GLU A 60 22.28 2.77 0.34
C GLU A 60 20.90 3.26 0.81
N GLU A 61 20.75 4.55 1.14
CA GLU A 61 19.46 5.12 1.55
C GLU A 61 18.53 5.34 0.34
N LEU A 62 19.07 5.65 -0.85
CA LEU A 62 18.28 5.66 -2.08
C LEU A 62 17.87 4.26 -2.55
N GLN A 63 18.66 3.22 -2.28
CA GLN A 63 18.26 1.85 -2.59
C GLN A 63 17.05 1.41 -1.77
N SER A 64 16.91 1.84 -0.51
CA SER A 64 15.72 1.55 0.31
C SER A 64 14.51 2.40 -0.14
N LYS A 65 14.72 3.68 -0.53
CA LYS A 65 13.66 4.55 -1.12
C LYS A 65 13.13 4.03 -2.46
N TRP A 66 13.95 3.35 -3.26
CA TRP A 66 13.52 2.77 -4.54
C TRP A 66 13.10 1.31 -4.45
N ALA A 67 13.39 0.63 -3.34
CA ALA A 67 13.09 -0.78 -3.19
C ALA A 67 11.60 -1.08 -3.38
N PHE A 68 10.71 -0.24 -2.85
CA PHE A 68 9.28 -0.50 -2.87
C PHE A 68 8.55 0.06 -4.10
N THR A 69 9.11 1.07 -4.76
CA THR A 69 8.48 1.76 -5.91
C THR A 69 8.95 1.25 -7.26
N LYS A 70 10.14 0.64 -7.38
CA LYS A 70 10.66 0.12 -8.65
C LYS A 70 10.46 -1.40 -8.78
N PRO A 71 9.94 -1.90 -9.92
CA PRO A 71 9.27 -1.14 -10.98
C PRO A 71 7.92 -0.60 -10.50
N LEU A 72 7.55 0.57 -11.05
CA LEU A 72 6.26 1.20 -10.77
C LEU A 72 5.15 0.27 -11.27
N PRO A 73 4.18 -0.10 -10.43
CA PRO A 73 3.06 -0.90 -10.87
C PRO A 73 2.14 -0.05 -11.73
N VAL A 74 1.78 -0.53 -12.91
CA VAL A 74 0.85 0.15 -13.81
C VAL A 74 0.06 -0.92 -14.53
N TRP A 75 -1.25 -0.71 -14.67
CA TRP A 75 -2.08 -1.60 -15.45
C TRP A 75 -1.71 -1.57 -16.93
N GLN A 76 -1.27 -2.71 -17.45
CA GLN A 76 -0.90 -2.89 -18.85
C GLN A 76 -1.73 -3.99 -19.48
N MET A 77 -2.36 -3.69 -20.60
CA MET A 77 -3.17 -4.65 -21.34
C MET A 77 -2.31 -5.80 -21.87
N ILE A 78 -2.66 -7.04 -21.55
CA ILE A 78 -2.05 -8.26 -22.06
C ILE A 78 -3.12 -9.08 -22.80
N GLY A 79 -2.94 -9.29 -24.10
CA GLY A 79 -4.03 -9.80 -24.95
C GLY A 79 -5.18 -8.80 -25.07
N ASP A 80 -6.40 -9.30 -25.31
CA ASP A 80 -7.57 -8.44 -25.58
C ASP A 80 -8.50 -8.25 -24.37
N SER A 81 -8.35 -9.08 -23.34
CA SER A 81 -9.28 -9.15 -22.21
C SER A 81 -8.62 -9.12 -20.84
N PHE A 82 -7.30 -9.01 -20.76
CA PHE A 82 -6.55 -9.07 -19.51
C PHE A 82 -5.65 -7.83 -19.34
N TYR A 83 -5.40 -7.46 -18.09
CA TYR A 83 -4.51 -6.38 -17.70
C TYR A 83 -3.61 -6.88 -16.58
N ALA A 84 -2.30 -6.67 -16.72
CA ALA A 84 -1.30 -6.99 -15.71
C ALA A 84 -0.88 -5.73 -14.95
N TYR A 85 -0.66 -5.84 -13.63
CA TYR A 85 -0.35 -4.70 -12.76
C TYR A 85 1.11 -4.68 -12.32
N SER A 86 1.54 -5.74 -11.64
CA SER A 86 2.88 -5.87 -11.09
C SER A 86 3.42 -7.28 -11.36
N SER A 87 4.74 -7.38 -11.48
CA SER A 87 5.40 -8.67 -11.70
C SER A 87 6.63 -8.83 -10.83
N PHE A 88 6.79 -10.04 -10.31
CA PHE A 88 7.80 -10.39 -9.32
C PHE A 88 8.54 -11.63 -9.78
N TRP A 89 9.85 -11.66 -9.58
CA TRP A 89 10.70 -12.81 -9.84
C TRP A 89 11.08 -13.49 -8.54
N LYS A 90 10.71 -14.77 -8.44
CA LYS A 90 11.09 -15.64 -7.34
C LYS A 90 12.06 -16.70 -7.83
N GLN A 91 13.29 -16.66 -7.31
CA GLN A 91 14.25 -17.73 -7.55
C GLN A 91 13.91 -18.94 -6.67
N LYS A 92 13.99 -20.15 -7.22
CA LYS A 92 13.81 -21.38 -6.42
C LYS A 92 15.11 -21.65 -5.66
N GLU A 93 15.01 -21.84 -4.35
CA GLU A 93 16.19 -22.05 -3.49
C GLU A 93 16.85 -23.42 -3.73
N LEU A 94 16.04 -24.46 -3.95
CA LEU A 94 16.48 -25.86 -4.05
C LEU A 94 16.46 -26.43 -5.48
N ALA A 95 16.05 -25.64 -6.47
CA ALA A 95 15.94 -26.08 -7.85
C ALA A 95 16.51 -25.05 -8.80
N VAL A 96 17.11 -25.51 -9.90
CA VAL A 96 17.62 -24.65 -10.96
C VAL A 96 16.45 -23.90 -11.61
N GLY A 97 16.57 -22.57 -11.71
CA GLY A 97 15.56 -21.70 -12.33
C GLY A 97 14.72 -20.89 -11.33
N GLY A 98 13.52 -20.51 -11.75
CA GLY A 98 12.67 -19.60 -11.01
C GLY A 98 11.29 -19.44 -11.61
N GLU A 99 10.50 -18.58 -11.00
CA GLU A 99 9.12 -18.33 -11.36
C GLU A 99 8.86 -16.82 -11.33
N ALA A 100 8.31 -16.31 -12.43
CA ALA A 100 7.71 -14.98 -12.45
C ALA A 100 6.26 -15.08 -11.98
N HIS A 101 5.87 -14.29 -10.98
CA HIS A 101 4.50 -14.14 -10.50
C HIS A 101 3.99 -12.76 -10.90
N VAL A 102 2.88 -12.71 -11.62
CA VAL A 102 2.25 -11.49 -12.13
C VAL A 102 0.82 -11.39 -11.64
N ILE A 103 0.46 -10.22 -11.13
CA ILE A 103 -0.91 -9.88 -10.72
C ILE A 103 -1.68 -9.42 -11.94
N VAL A 104 -2.81 -10.05 -12.23
CA VAL A 104 -3.59 -9.85 -13.45
C VAL A 104 -5.09 -9.75 -13.12
N VAL A 105 -5.80 -8.90 -13.85
CA VAL A 105 -7.27 -8.90 -13.90
C VAL A 105 -7.72 -9.20 -15.31
N GLY A 106 -8.79 -9.98 -15.45
CA GLY A 106 -9.39 -10.31 -16.73
C GLY A 106 -10.88 -9.99 -16.75
N LYS A 107 -11.44 -9.69 -17.92
CA LYS A 107 -12.89 -9.62 -18.10
C LYS A 107 -13.53 -10.95 -17.67
N ARG A 108 -14.68 -10.89 -16.99
CA ARG A 108 -15.40 -12.09 -16.58
C ARG A 108 -15.74 -12.96 -17.81
N GLY A 109 -15.45 -14.26 -17.71
CA GLY A 109 -15.68 -15.22 -18.80
C GLY A 109 -14.59 -15.25 -19.89
N ALA A 110 -13.54 -14.43 -19.77
CA ALA A 110 -12.42 -14.50 -20.70
C ALA A 110 -11.66 -15.83 -20.59
N VAL A 111 -11.27 -16.38 -21.74
CA VAL A 111 -10.48 -17.62 -21.83
C VAL A 111 -9.04 -17.30 -21.49
N VAL A 112 -8.46 -18.02 -20.53
CA VAL A 112 -7.07 -17.84 -20.11
C VAL A 112 -6.19 -18.83 -20.89
N ASP A 113 -5.63 -18.38 -22.02
CA ASP A 113 -4.65 -19.15 -22.78
C ASP A 113 -3.51 -18.25 -23.24
N PHE A 114 -2.34 -18.43 -22.64
CA PHE A 114 -1.16 -17.59 -22.85
C PHE A 114 0.09 -18.43 -22.97
N ARG A 115 1.00 -17.99 -23.83
CA ARG A 115 2.42 -18.39 -23.78
C ARG A 115 3.19 -17.34 -23.03
N CYS A 116 4.10 -17.77 -22.16
CA CYS A 116 4.95 -16.86 -21.41
C CYS A 116 6.42 -17.01 -21.82
N SER A 117 7.15 -15.90 -21.81
CA SER A 117 8.58 -15.86 -22.02
C SER A 117 9.25 -14.86 -21.07
N ILE A 118 10.53 -15.07 -20.82
CA ILE A 118 11.33 -14.29 -19.88
C ILE A 118 12.55 -13.74 -20.62
N ASP A 119 12.78 -12.43 -20.49
CA ASP A 119 13.92 -11.75 -21.11
C ASP A 119 15.11 -11.74 -20.15
N VAL A 120 16.20 -12.38 -20.56
CA VAL A 120 17.44 -12.47 -19.80
C VAL A 120 18.60 -11.98 -20.66
N GLY A 121 19.08 -10.78 -20.35
CA GLY A 121 20.19 -10.16 -21.10
C GLY A 121 19.90 -9.95 -22.59
N GLY A 122 18.63 -9.72 -22.97
CA GLY A 122 18.21 -9.54 -24.37
C GLY A 122 17.82 -10.83 -25.09
N ARG A 123 17.93 -11.99 -24.43
CA ARG A 123 17.46 -13.28 -24.96
C ARG A 123 16.12 -13.64 -24.34
N SER A 124 15.13 -13.96 -25.17
CA SER A 124 13.83 -14.43 -24.74
C SER A 124 13.82 -15.95 -24.55
N VAL A 125 13.56 -16.40 -23.33
CA VAL A 125 13.45 -17.81 -22.97
C VAL A 125 11.98 -18.16 -22.74
N GLN A 126 11.48 -19.19 -23.42
CA GLN A 126 10.10 -19.65 -23.21
C GLN A 126 9.95 -20.36 -21.86
N GLY A 127 8.93 -19.98 -21.10
CA GLY A 127 8.58 -20.59 -19.82
C GLY A 127 7.30 -21.43 -19.90
N LYS A 128 7.03 -22.16 -18.81
CA LYS A 128 5.76 -22.86 -18.61
C LYS A 128 4.77 -21.93 -17.93
N PHE A 129 3.70 -21.60 -18.65
CA PHE A 129 2.61 -20.80 -18.13
C PHE A 129 1.73 -21.62 -17.17
N ARG A 130 1.32 -21.00 -16.07
CA ARG A 130 0.25 -21.46 -15.18
C ARG A 130 -0.51 -20.24 -14.69
N PHE A 131 -1.75 -20.44 -14.26
CA PHE A 131 -2.50 -19.39 -13.59
C PHE A 131 -3.28 -19.96 -12.41
N GLN A 132 -3.59 -19.09 -11.47
CA GLN A 132 -4.51 -19.36 -10.38
C GLN A 132 -5.55 -18.24 -10.37
N ARG A 133 -6.82 -18.62 -10.26
CA ARG A 133 -7.92 -17.68 -10.00
C ARG A 133 -8.04 -17.50 -8.48
N ASP A 134 -8.30 -16.29 -8.03
CA ASP A 134 -8.45 -16.04 -6.60
C ASP A 134 -9.67 -16.80 -6.04
N ALA A 135 -9.45 -17.58 -4.98
CA ALA A 135 -10.43 -18.53 -4.44
C ALA A 135 -11.66 -17.86 -3.79
N ALA A 136 -11.58 -16.57 -3.47
CA ALA A 136 -12.69 -15.81 -2.88
C ALA A 136 -13.84 -15.54 -3.85
N GLU A 137 -13.68 -15.83 -5.14
CA GLU A 137 -14.76 -15.69 -6.13
C GLU A 137 -15.94 -16.64 -5.92
N GLY A 138 -15.76 -17.75 -5.21
CA GLY A 138 -16.85 -18.69 -4.92
C GLY A 138 -17.82 -18.25 -3.81
N VAL A 139 -17.45 -17.23 -3.02
CA VAL A 139 -18.20 -16.82 -1.81
C VAL A 139 -19.09 -15.60 -2.06
N VAL A 140 -18.78 -14.80 -3.09
CA VAL A 140 -19.57 -13.64 -3.47
C VAL A 140 -20.08 -13.87 -4.88
N ASP A 141 -21.30 -14.39 -5.01
CA ASP A 141 -22.03 -14.51 -6.28
C ASP A 141 -22.42 -13.11 -6.79
N ASP A 142 -21.40 -12.31 -7.09
CA ASP A 142 -21.58 -10.94 -7.50
C ASP A 142 -21.79 -10.91 -9.01
N LYS A 143 -23.05 -11.05 -9.42
CA LYS A 143 -23.49 -10.86 -10.80
C LYS A 143 -23.13 -9.48 -11.36
N THR A 144 -22.79 -8.49 -10.50
CA THR A 144 -22.44 -7.14 -10.93
C THR A 144 -20.95 -6.98 -11.31
N SER A 145 -20.11 -7.96 -10.95
CA SER A 145 -18.68 -7.87 -11.21
C SER A 145 -18.33 -8.09 -12.68
N THR A 146 -17.58 -7.15 -13.25
CA THR A 146 -17.14 -7.14 -14.65
C THR A 146 -15.80 -7.83 -14.88
N PHE A 147 -15.05 -8.13 -13.80
CA PHE A 147 -13.70 -8.68 -13.85
C PHE A 147 -13.46 -9.80 -12.84
N THR A 148 -12.42 -10.58 -13.11
CA THR A 148 -11.89 -11.68 -12.30
C THR A 148 -10.42 -11.44 -12.00
N ASN A 149 -9.99 -11.75 -10.76
CA ASN A 149 -8.59 -11.65 -10.35
C ASN A 149 -7.85 -12.95 -10.67
N TYR A 150 -6.64 -12.80 -11.21
CA TYR A 150 -5.75 -13.89 -11.57
C TYR A 150 -4.33 -13.64 -11.09
N ASN A 151 -3.68 -14.72 -10.71
CA ASN A 151 -2.24 -14.78 -10.51
C ASN A 151 -1.64 -15.59 -11.67
N PHE A 152 -0.87 -14.92 -12.53
CA PHE A 152 -0.18 -15.57 -13.64
C PHE A 152 1.24 -15.96 -13.21
N PHE A 153 1.65 -17.16 -13.59
CA PHE A 153 2.96 -17.71 -13.27
C PHE A 153 3.69 -18.13 -14.54
N CYS A 154 4.95 -17.72 -14.67
CA CYS A 154 5.84 -18.19 -15.73
C CYS A 154 7.05 -18.89 -15.11
N GLN A 155 7.09 -20.21 -15.23
CA GLN A 155 8.14 -21.04 -14.63
C GLN A 155 9.22 -21.39 -15.66
N VAL A 156 10.48 -21.27 -15.26
CA VAL A 156 11.63 -21.78 -16.02
C VAL A 156 12.43 -22.75 -15.15
N SER A 157 12.88 -23.84 -15.77
CA SER A 157 13.58 -24.96 -15.10
C SER A 157 15.11 -24.87 -15.17
N ARG A 158 15.64 -23.85 -15.84
CA ARG A 158 17.09 -23.61 -15.96
C ARG A 158 17.41 -22.21 -15.45
N ASN A 159 18.62 -22.04 -14.95
CA ASN A 159 19.11 -20.75 -14.48
C ASN A 159 19.75 -20.03 -15.67
N PHE A 160 19.12 -18.95 -16.11
CA PHE A 160 19.57 -18.15 -17.23
C PHE A 160 20.24 -16.84 -16.78
N GLY A 161 20.37 -16.61 -15.47
CA GLY A 161 20.81 -15.35 -14.88
C GLY A 161 19.65 -14.59 -14.22
N LYS A 162 19.80 -13.26 -14.08
CA LYS A 162 18.78 -12.37 -13.51
C LYS A 162 17.83 -11.87 -14.61
N PRO A 163 16.60 -12.41 -14.71
CA PRO A 163 15.64 -11.96 -15.72
C PRO A 163 15.15 -10.54 -15.45
N LYS A 164 15.05 -9.72 -16.50
CA LYS A 164 14.60 -8.32 -16.37
C LYS A 164 13.12 -8.14 -16.68
N TYR A 165 12.59 -8.92 -17.63
CA TYR A 165 11.21 -8.80 -18.06
C TYR A 165 10.54 -10.17 -18.18
N VAL A 166 9.22 -10.18 -17.98
CA VAL A 166 8.33 -11.28 -18.38
C VAL A 166 7.35 -10.76 -19.42
N SER A 167 7.06 -11.57 -20.43
CA SER A 167 6.08 -11.26 -21.46
C SER A 167 5.08 -12.39 -21.62
N PHE A 168 3.83 -12.02 -21.85
CA PHE A 168 2.75 -12.94 -22.14
C PHE A 168 2.21 -12.63 -23.54
N SER A 169 2.05 -13.66 -24.35
CA SER A 169 1.38 -13.58 -25.65
C SER A 169 0.11 -14.42 -25.61
N ASP A 170 -1.02 -13.77 -25.82
CA ASP A 170 -2.32 -14.40 -25.99
C ASP A 170 -2.28 -15.30 -27.23
N THR A 171 -2.64 -16.57 -27.07
CA THR A 171 -2.68 -17.56 -28.16
C THR A 171 -4.00 -17.54 -28.92
N THR A 172 -5.04 -16.96 -28.33
CA THR A 172 -6.39 -16.84 -28.91
C THR A 172 -6.53 -15.60 -29.78
N SER A 173 -5.77 -14.54 -29.49
CA SER A 173 -5.81 -13.29 -30.25
C SER A 173 -5.07 -13.41 -31.60
N PRO A 174 -5.65 -12.91 -32.71
CA PRO A 174 -4.97 -12.86 -34.01
C PRO A 174 -3.76 -11.90 -33.99
N ILE A 175 -3.76 -10.92 -33.09
CA ILE A 175 -2.67 -9.96 -32.94
C ILE A 175 -1.75 -10.40 -31.80
N LYS A 176 -0.57 -10.91 -32.16
CA LYS A 176 0.46 -11.30 -31.19
C LYS A 176 1.14 -10.07 -30.57
N ARG A 177 0.45 -9.35 -29.69
CA ARG A 177 1.06 -8.30 -28.87
C ARG A 177 1.81 -8.96 -27.71
N GLN A 178 3.09 -8.64 -27.59
CA GLN A 178 3.91 -9.03 -26.45
C GLN A 178 4.23 -7.78 -25.63
N VAL A 179 3.61 -7.69 -24.46
CA VAL A 179 3.93 -6.64 -23.50
C VAL A 179 4.99 -7.15 -22.54
N LYS A 180 6.07 -6.37 -22.38
CA LYS A 180 7.18 -6.69 -21.48
C LYS A 180 6.92 -6.03 -20.12
N LEU A 181 6.64 -6.84 -19.12
CA LEU A 181 6.46 -6.43 -17.73
C LEU A 181 7.81 -6.51 -17.01
N HIS A 182 8.21 -5.43 -16.36
CA HIS A 182 9.47 -5.38 -15.62
C HIS A 182 9.37 -6.19 -14.33
N LEU A 183 10.33 -7.09 -14.11
CA LEU A 183 10.32 -8.00 -12.96
C LEU A 183 10.97 -7.37 -11.74
N ARG A 184 10.28 -7.44 -10.60
CA ARG A 184 10.89 -7.16 -9.30
C ARG A 184 11.48 -8.41 -8.69
N HIS A 185 12.78 -8.44 -8.43
CA HIS A 185 13.41 -9.59 -7.79
C HIS A 185 13.08 -9.66 -6.30
N LEU A 186 12.44 -10.75 -5.90
CA LEU A 186 12.33 -11.10 -4.50
C LEU A 186 13.70 -11.66 -4.07
N LYS A 187 14.43 -10.90 -3.25
CA LYS A 187 15.74 -11.36 -2.71
C LYS A 187 15.49 -12.65 -1.93
N ALA A 188 16.34 -13.67 -2.05
CA ALA A 188 16.25 -14.82 -1.14
C ALA A 188 16.55 -14.36 0.29
N ALA A 189 15.83 -14.91 1.27
CA ALA A 189 16.21 -14.72 2.66
C ALA A 189 17.59 -15.37 2.84
N LYS A 190 18.66 -14.59 2.99
CA LYS A 190 19.95 -15.15 3.40
C LYS A 190 19.77 -15.72 4.80
N THR A 191 19.51 -17.01 4.90
CA THR A 191 19.65 -17.75 6.16
C THR A 191 21.10 -17.62 6.58
N ALA A 192 21.36 -17.01 7.74
CA ALA A 192 22.68 -16.96 8.33
C ALA A 192 23.26 -18.38 8.39
N THR A 193 24.18 -18.69 7.49
CA THR A 193 24.99 -19.90 7.57
C THR A 193 25.83 -19.80 8.82
N LYS A 194 25.64 -20.74 9.76
CA LYS A 194 26.59 -20.97 10.85
C LYS A 194 27.96 -21.26 10.22
N ALA A 195 28.88 -20.28 10.28
CA ALA A 195 30.28 -20.53 10.03
C ALA A 195 30.86 -21.20 11.28
N THR A 196 31.04 -22.52 11.23
CA THR A 196 31.98 -23.22 12.11
C THR A 196 33.39 -22.93 11.63
N THR A 197 34.02 -21.90 12.19
CA THR A 197 35.47 -21.78 12.19
C THR A 197 35.93 -21.29 13.55
N ALA A 198 36.84 -22.07 14.14
CA ALA A 198 37.48 -21.79 15.42
C ALA A 198 38.50 -20.65 15.28
N ALA A 199 38.03 -19.41 15.12
CA ALA A 199 38.82 -18.20 15.34
C ALA A 199 37.92 -16.95 15.29
N GLY A 200 37.51 -16.45 16.47
CA GLY A 200 37.05 -15.07 16.68
C GLY A 200 35.65 -14.68 16.18
N PRO A 201 34.80 -14.00 16.98
CA PRO A 201 33.50 -13.52 16.53
C PRO A 201 33.63 -12.12 15.93
N THR A 202 33.47 -11.96 14.62
CA THR A 202 33.17 -10.65 14.03
C THR A 202 32.13 -10.75 12.90
N LEU A 203 31.08 -9.93 13.08
CA LEU A 203 30.04 -9.51 12.13
C LEU A 203 29.03 -10.57 11.64
N THR A 204 28.04 -10.82 12.50
CA THR A 204 26.72 -11.33 12.10
C THR A 204 25.98 -10.30 11.23
N GLU A 205 26.02 -10.43 9.91
CA GLU A 205 25.06 -9.77 9.02
C GLU A 205 23.66 -10.35 9.25
N ILE A 206 22.91 -9.79 10.20
CA ILE A 206 21.46 -9.94 10.23
C ILE A 206 20.94 -9.08 9.07
N PRO A 207 20.24 -9.64 8.06
CA PRO A 207 19.65 -8.80 7.03
C PRO A 207 18.69 -7.81 7.71
N VAL A 208 18.97 -6.53 7.61
CA VAL A 208 18.14 -5.45 8.17
C VAL A 208 16.76 -5.59 7.55
N ARG A 209 15.80 -6.07 8.35
CA ARG A 209 14.37 -6.12 8.01
C ARG A 209 13.68 -5.03 8.80
N PHE A 210 12.85 -4.24 8.13
CA PHE A 210 11.97 -3.30 8.82
C PHE A 210 11.07 -4.08 9.79
N PRO A 211 10.84 -3.60 11.02
CA PRO A 211 10.00 -4.29 11.99
C PRO A 211 8.60 -4.54 11.40
N ALA A 212 8.00 -3.50 10.84
CA ALA A 212 6.73 -3.57 10.12
C ALA A 212 6.65 -2.52 9.02
N THR A 213 5.73 -2.75 8.09
CA THR A 213 5.36 -1.85 7.00
C THR A 213 3.85 -1.77 6.93
N ILE A 214 3.31 -0.63 6.54
CA ILE A 214 1.87 -0.46 6.33
C ILE A 214 1.63 -0.13 4.86
N CYS A 215 0.80 -0.91 4.20
CA CYS A 215 0.22 -0.54 2.93
C CYS A 215 -1.09 0.20 3.18
N VAL A 216 -1.21 1.41 2.65
CA VAL A 216 -2.38 2.28 2.79
C VAL A 216 -3.25 2.14 1.54
N ASP A 217 -4.48 1.69 1.75
CA ASP A 217 -5.50 1.52 0.72
C ASP A 217 -6.32 2.81 0.59
N LEU A 218 -5.93 3.71 -0.33
CA LEU A 218 -6.75 4.86 -0.72
C LEU A 218 -7.66 4.57 -1.93
N VAL A 219 -7.65 3.33 -2.44
CA VAL A 219 -8.49 2.94 -3.58
C VAL A 219 -9.88 2.57 -3.09
N SER A 220 -9.93 1.72 -2.07
CA SER A 220 -11.18 1.22 -1.47
C SER A 220 -11.74 2.17 -0.40
N PHE A 221 -10.98 3.22 -0.06
CA PHE A 221 -11.34 4.17 0.99
C PHE A 221 -12.28 5.24 0.45
N ASP A 222 -13.30 5.57 1.23
CA ASP A 222 -14.22 6.65 0.90
C ASP A 222 -13.56 8.01 1.18
N VAL A 223 -12.90 8.56 0.17
CA VAL A 223 -12.31 9.91 0.19
C VAL A 223 -13.35 11.02 0.37
N GLY A 224 -14.64 10.72 0.19
CA GLY A 224 -15.73 11.64 0.42
C GLY A 224 -16.18 11.74 1.89
N SER A 225 -15.78 10.77 2.73
CA SER A 225 -16.18 10.65 4.13
C SER A 225 -15.73 11.82 5.01
N ARG A 226 -16.39 11.98 6.15
CA ARG A 226 -16.00 12.96 7.19
C ARG A 226 -14.56 12.78 7.66
N PHE A 227 -14.12 11.53 7.82
CA PHE A 227 -12.74 11.20 8.18
C PHE A 227 -11.75 11.71 7.13
N ALA A 228 -12.02 11.45 5.85
CA ALA A 228 -11.11 11.80 4.76
C ALA A 228 -10.90 13.32 4.60
N ARG A 229 -11.94 14.12 4.91
CA ARG A 229 -11.88 15.59 4.85
C ARG A 229 -11.11 16.20 6.02
N ASN A 230 -10.95 15.45 7.11
CA ASN A 230 -10.25 15.91 8.30
C ASN A 230 -8.74 15.63 8.16
N VAL A 231 -7.98 16.69 7.87
CA VAL A 231 -6.51 16.63 7.69
C VAL A 231 -5.83 16.10 8.96
N ASP A 232 -6.30 16.51 10.14
CA ASP A 232 -5.70 16.10 11.41
C ASP A 232 -5.93 14.61 11.68
N ALA A 233 -7.10 14.08 11.33
CA ALA A 233 -7.38 12.65 11.44
C ALA A 233 -6.49 11.82 10.51
N MET A 234 -6.33 12.27 9.25
CA MET A 234 -5.42 11.64 8.30
C MET A 234 -3.95 11.69 8.76
N LEU A 235 -3.50 12.83 9.30
CA LEU A 235 -2.16 12.98 9.85
C LEU A 235 -1.93 12.07 11.07
N GLN A 236 -2.90 12.02 11.98
CA GLN A 236 -2.85 11.19 13.18
C GLN A 236 -2.69 9.71 12.85
N PHE A 237 -3.31 9.20 11.79
CA PHE A 237 -3.09 7.83 11.32
C PHE A 237 -1.59 7.56 11.10
N PHE A 238 -0.88 8.43 10.39
CA PHE A 238 0.54 8.23 10.09
C PHE A 238 1.43 8.38 11.33
N LEU A 239 1.23 9.46 12.10
CA LEU A 239 2.03 9.74 13.29
C LEU A 239 1.86 8.67 14.38
N PHE A 240 0.64 8.17 14.56
CA PHE A 240 0.36 7.10 15.51
C PHE A 240 1.11 5.81 15.16
N HIS A 241 1.07 5.39 13.90
CA HIS A 241 1.80 4.20 13.48
C HIS A 241 3.33 4.43 13.48
N GLN A 242 3.80 5.66 13.28
CA GLN A 242 5.21 6.01 13.50
C GLN A 242 5.62 5.85 14.97
N ALA A 243 4.79 6.28 15.92
CA ALA A 243 5.05 6.08 17.35
C ALA A 243 5.13 4.59 17.74
N LEU A 244 4.42 3.72 17.02
CA LEU A 244 4.51 2.26 17.13
C LEU A 244 5.79 1.65 16.51
N GLY A 245 6.62 2.46 15.85
CA GLY A 245 7.85 2.04 15.18
C GLY A 245 7.66 1.63 13.72
N VAL A 246 6.58 2.08 13.06
CA VAL A 246 6.39 1.90 11.61
C VAL A 246 6.84 3.14 10.87
N GLU A 247 7.95 3.04 10.14
CA GLU A 247 8.53 4.17 9.40
C GLU A 247 8.17 4.16 7.91
N HIS A 248 7.75 3.02 7.35
CA HIS A 248 7.60 2.83 5.91
C HIS A 248 6.14 2.54 5.51
N PHE A 249 5.60 3.39 4.62
CA PHE A 249 4.20 3.35 4.18
C PHE A 249 4.09 3.25 2.65
N LEU A 250 3.46 2.18 2.15
CA LEU A 250 3.18 2.00 0.72
C LEU A 250 1.76 2.47 0.43
N ILE A 251 1.59 3.58 -0.27
CA ILE A 251 0.27 4.20 -0.46
C ILE A 251 -0.22 3.87 -1.87
N TYR A 252 -1.30 3.10 -1.96
CA TYR A 252 -2.02 2.86 -3.20
C TYR A 252 -2.93 4.03 -3.51
N ASN A 253 -2.95 4.46 -4.78
CA ASN A 253 -3.65 5.67 -5.22
C ASN A 253 -3.17 6.94 -4.49
N TYR A 254 -1.84 7.08 -4.43
CA TYR A 254 -1.15 8.14 -3.70
C TYR A 254 -1.64 9.56 -4.01
N ASP A 255 -2.13 9.80 -5.23
CA ASP A 255 -2.61 11.12 -5.67
C ASP A 255 -3.86 11.60 -4.90
N GLU A 256 -4.58 10.71 -4.22
CA GLU A 256 -5.72 11.06 -3.36
C GLU A 256 -5.30 11.56 -1.97
N LEU A 257 -4.03 11.43 -1.60
CA LEU A 257 -3.56 11.91 -0.30
C LEU A 257 -3.48 13.45 -0.31
N PRO A 258 -4.11 14.17 0.65
CA PRO A 258 -4.11 15.63 0.65
C PRO A 258 -2.68 16.21 0.73
N GLU A 259 -2.41 17.25 -0.06
CA GLU A 259 -1.09 17.91 -0.13
C GLU A 259 -0.65 18.49 1.22
N GLN A 260 -1.60 18.94 2.03
CA GLN A 260 -1.34 19.42 3.39
C GLN A 260 -0.78 18.30 4.28
N VAL A 261 -1.32 17.09 4.19
CA VAL A 261 -0.83 15.92 4.94
C VAL A 261 0.60 15.60 4.50
N LEU A 262 0.86 15.61 3.18
CA LEU A 262 2.20 15.35 2.63
C LEU A 262 3.25 16.32 3.19
N HIS A 263 2.98 17.63 3.14
CA HIS A 263 3.92 18.63 3.65
C HIS A 263 4.22 18.53 5.14
N LEU A 264 3.24 18.08 5.93
CA LEU A 264 3.45 17.85 7.37
C LEU A 264 4.30 16.59 7.59
N LEU A 265 4.03 15.51 6.83
CA LEU A 265 4.79 14.26 6.91
C LEU A 265 6.23 14.39 6.45
N GLU A 266 6.55 15.30 5.52
CA GLU A 266 7.94 15.59 5.08
C GLU A 266 8.88 16.00 6.23
N ARG A 267 8.33 16.50 7.35
CA ARG A 267 9.10 16.90 8.54
C ARG A 267 9.32 15.77 9.54
N THR A 268 8.76 14.59 9.27
CA THR A 268 8.81 13.43 10.15
C THR A 268 9.85 12.41 9.66
N LYS A 269 10.00 11.29 10.38
CA LYS A 269 10.85 10.16 9.93
C LYS A 269 10.08 9.18 9.04
N ILE A 270 8.91 9.56 8.54
CA ILE A 270 8.04 8.70 7.76
C ILE A 270 8.49 8.68 6.29
N HIS A 271 8.60 7.48 5.74
CA HIS A 271 8.90 7.22 4.35
C HIS A 271 7.65 6.80 3.60
N LEU A 272 7.19 7.67 2.70
CA LEU A 272 6.02 7.43 1.86
C LEU A 272 6.46 6.89 0.48
N TYR A 273 5.83 5.79 0.06
CA TYR A 273 6.05 5.15 -1.23
C TYR A 273 4.74 5.17 -2.02
N GLY A 274 4.58 6.18 -2.87
CA GLY A 274 3.39 6.31 -3.70
C GLY A 274 3.33 5.29 -4.84
N LEU A 275 2.20 4.59 -4.96
CA LEU A 275 1.90 3.63 -6.00
C LEU A 275 0.64 4.09 -6.76
N PRO A 276 0.73 4.35 -8.08
CA PRO A 276 -0.45 4.72 -8.86
C PRO A 276 -1.41 3.54 -8.99
N PHE A 277 -2.71 3.81 -9.07
CA PHE A 277 -3.73 2.76 -9.21
C PHE A 277 -4.77 3.09 -10.29
N ASN A 278 -4.32 3.08 -11.55
CA ASN A 278 -5.15 3.35 -12.73
C ASN A 278 -6.01 2.13 -13.14
N PHE A 279 -6.91 1.69 -12.26
CA PHE A 279 -7.67 0.45 -12.45
C PHE A 279 -8.51 0.44 -13.75
N PRO A 280 -8.41 -0.61 -14.59
CA PRO A 280 -8.98 -0.61 -15.95
C PRO A 280 -10.49 -0.91 -16.01
N PHE A 281 -11.14 -1.15 -14.87
CA PHE A 281 -12.58 -1.44 -14.80
C PHE A 281 -13.30 -0.40 -13.93
N LEU A 282 -14.60 -0.23 -14.20
CA LEU A 282 -15.46 0.60 -13.36
C LEU A 282 -15.53 0.00 -11.95
N GLN A 283 -15.21 0.83 -10.96
CA GLN A 283 -15.29 0.46 -9.56
C GLN A 283 -16.72 0.68 -9.07
N THR A 284 -17.28 -0.34 -8.43
CA THR A 284 -18.56 -0.29 -7.73
C THR A 284 -18.39 -0.85 -6.33
N ASN A 285 -19.35 -0.60 -5.43
CA ASN A 285 -19.28 -1.09 -4.04
C ASN A 285 -19.09 -2.62 -3.95
N GLY A 286 -19.62 -3.39 -4.92
CA GLY A 286 -19.42 -4.85 -4.97
C GLY A 286 -17.99 -5.28 -5.34
N THR A 287 -17.23 -4.40 -5.98
CA THR A 287 -15.84 -4.69 -6.42
C THR A 287 -14.78 -4.38 -5.38
N THR A 288 -15.11 -3.61 -4.34
CA THR A 288 -14.18 -3.12 -3.30
C THR A 288 -13.40 -4.25 -2.63
N THR A 289 -14.07 -5.34 -2.24
CA THR A 289 -13.40 -6.50 -1.62
C THR A 289 -12.39 -7.16 -2.55
N ARG A 290 -12.68 -7.23 -3.86
CA ARG A 290 -11.77 -7.83 -4.86
C ARG A 290 -10.55 -6.97 -5.12
N ILE A 291 -10.74 -5.66 -5.16
CA ILE A 291 -9.65 -4.69 -5.28
C ILE A 291 -8.76 -4.78 -4.04
N ARG A 292 -9.35 -4.79 -2.84
CA ARG A 292 -8.60 -4.92 -1.58
C ARG A 292 -7.74 -6.19 -1.53
N GLN A 293 -8.26 -7.33 -2.01
CA GLN A 293 -7.48 -8.58 -2.12
C GLN A 293 -6.29 -8.46 -3.08
N LEU A 294 -6.47 -7.72 -4.17
CA LEU A 294 -5.41 -7.45 -5.14
C LEU A 294 -4.30 -6.59 -4.53
N LEU A 295 -4.69 -5.50 -3.86
CA LEU A 295 -3.77 -4.62 -3.13
C LEU A 295 -3.05 -5.37 -2.01
N GLN A 296 -3.74 -6.29 -1.34
CA GLN A 296 -3.14 -7.14 -0.32
C GLN A 296 -2.05 -8.04 -0.92
N THR A 297 -2.33 -8.69 -2.05
CA THR A 297 -1.36 -9.55 -2.73
C THR A 297 -0.12 -8.77 -3.17
N ASP A 298 -0.31 -7.58 -3.78
CA ASP A 298 0.80 -6.70 -4.15
C ASP A 298 1.57 -6.23 -2.90
N CYS A 299 0.86 -5.84 -1.84
CA CYS A 299 1.46 -5.38 -0.59
C CYS A 299 2.38 -6.44 0.02
N LEU A 300 1.90 -7.69 0.11
CA LEU A 300 2.70 -8.79 0.64
C LEU A 300 3.93 -9.01 -0.22
N LEU A 301 3.76 -9.16 -1.54
CA LEU A 301 4.85 -9.40 -2.49
C LEU A 301 5.92 -8.31 -2.48
N ARG A 302 5.53 -7.04 -2.32
CA ARG A 302 6.46 -5.90 -2.20
C ARG A 302 7.24 -5.90 -0.90
N ASN A 303 6.65 -6.42 0.18
CA ASN A 303 7.26 -6.41 1.51
C ASN A 303 8.01 -7.70 1.85
N VAL A 304 7.83 -8.77 1.08
CA VAL A 304 8.59 -10.02 1.26
C VAL A 304 10.09 -9.74 1.30
N ASN A 305 10.75 -10.21 2.36
CA ASN A 305 12.17 -10.05 2.65
C ASN A 305 12.66 -8.61 2.93
N TYR A 306 11.77 -7.64 2.98
CA TYR A 306 12.07 -6.26 3.41
C TYR A 306 11.56 -5.96 4.81
N ALA A 307 10.39 -6.48 5.16
CA ALA A 307 9.80 -6.29 6.49
C ALA A 307 9.56 -7.64 7.19
N SER A 308 9.51 -7.62 8.52
CA SER A 308 9.07 -8.77 9.31
C SER A 308 7.55 -8.89 9.33
N PHE A 309 6.85 -7.75 9.35
CA PHE A 309 5.39 -7.71 9.24
C PHE A 309 4.88 -6.72 8.19
N ALA A 310 3.70 -7.00 7.65
CA ALA A 310 2.95 -6.07 6.83
C ALA A 310 1.46 -6.05 7.20
N LEU A 311 0.85 -4.88 7.08
CA LEU A 311 -0.60 -4.68 7.19
C LEU A 311 -1.11 -3.97 5.93
N LEU A 312 -2.34 -4.26 5.53
CA LEU A 312 -3.08 -3.44 4.58
C LEU A 312 -4.20 -2.74 5.36
N LEU A 313 -4.12 -1.42 5.46
CA LEU A 313 -5.04 -0.58 6.23
C LEU A 313 -5.65 0.49 5.34
N THR A 314 -6.91 0.85 5.58
CA THR A 314 -7.43 2.15 5.14
C THR A 314 -7.03 3.24 6.16
N PRO A 315 -7.01 4.54 5.80
CA PRO A 315 -6.60 5.60 6.73
C PRO A 315 -7.42 5.69 8.02
N ASN A 316 -8.65 5.20 8.00
CA ASN A 316 -9.53 5.11 9.17
C ASN A 316 -9.35 3.81 9.99
N GLU A 317 -8.35 2.98 9.70
CA GLU A 317 -8.03 1.77 10.46
C GLU A 317 -6.74 1.97 11.28
N LEU A 318 -6.84 1.94 12.63
CA LEU A 318 -5.69 2.10 13.53
C LEU A 318 -5.46 0.82 14.33
N VAL A 319 -4.20 0.38 14.45
CA VAL A 319 -3.85 -0.87 15.17
C VAL A 319 -3.18 -0.56 16.50
N TYR A 320 -3.70 -1.14 17.58
CA TYR A 320 -3.25 -0.97 18.96
C TYR A 320 -2.64 -2.28 19.48
N PRO A 321 -1.36 -2.55 19.19
CA PRO A 321 -0.67 -3.70 19.78
C PRO A 321 -0.34 -3.43 21.25
N ASN A 322 -0.11 -4.50 22.01
CA ASN A 322 0.35 -4.41 23.40
C ASN A 322 1.81 -3.99 23.57
N ALA A 323 2.55 -3.89 22.47
CA ALA A 323 3.92 -3.42 22.42
C ALA A 323 4.21 -2.84 21.03
N ARG A 324 5.23 -1.98 20.95
CA ARG A 324 5.72 -1.46 19.67
C ARG A 324 6.29 -2.57 18.78
N PHE A 325 6.27 -2.34 17.46
CA PHE A 325 6.85 -3.27 16.48
C PHE A 325 8.37 -3.38 16.66
N ALA A 326 9.05 -2.25 16.84
CA ALA A 326 10.43 -2.17 17.33
C ALA A 326 10.46 -1.54 18.71
N GLY A 327 11.18 -2.17 19.64
CA GLY A 327 11.37 -1.65 21.00
C GLY A 327 12.86 -1.41 21.30
N ASN A 328 13.15 -0.35 22.05
CA ASN A 328 14.49 -0.08 22.62
C ASN A 328 14.94 -1.17 23.61
N VAL A 329 13.99 -1.97 24.11
CA VAL A 329 14.22 -3.17 24.92
C VAL A 329 13.74 -4.37 24.12
N ALA A 330 14.65 -4.99 23.36
CA ALA A 330 14.33 -6.05 22.40
C ALA A 330 13.42 -7.16 22.97
N LYS A 331 13.52 -7.43 24.29
CA LYS A 331 12.81 -8.51 25.00
C LYS A 331 11.27 -8.41 25.03
N ASN A 332 10.67 -7.24 24.80
CA ASN A 332 9.21 -7.04 24.90
C ASN A 332 8.55 -6.57 23.59
N SER A 333 9.25 -6.57 22.47
CA SER A 333 8.66 -6.14 21.18
C SER A 333 7.53 -7.06 20.72
N LEU A 334 6.54 -6.50 20.01
CA LEU A 334 5.46 -7.29 19.39
C LEU A 334 6.04 -8.36 18.46
N GLN A 335 7.13 -8.02 17.75
CA GLN A 335 7.83 -8.96 16.88
C GLN A 335 8.31 -10.21 17.63
N GLN A 336 8.90 -10.05 18.81
CA GLN A 336 9.35 -11.19 19.61
C GLN A 336 8.18 -12.01 20.15
N GLN A 337 7.10 -11.36 20.59
CA GLN A 337 5.89 -12.04 21.06
C GLN A 337 5.26 -12.88 19.95
N LEU A 338 5.10 -12.32 18.76
CA LEU A 338 4.52 -13.01 17.61
C LEU A 338 5.41 -14.12 17.06
N ARG A 339 6.74 -14.05 17.27
CA ARG A 339 7.67 -15.13 16.94
C ARG A 339 7.53 -16.37 17.84
N ALA A 340 6.93 -16.25 19.02
CA ALA A 340 6.66 -17.40 19.89
C ALA A 340 5.60 -18.34 19.30
N TYR A 341 4.75 -17.83 18.41
CA TYR A 341 3.80 -18.65 17.67
C TYR A 341 4.50 -19.52 16.62
N LYS A 342 3.88 -20.68 16.35
CA LYS A 342 4.37 -21.64 15.34
C LYS A 342 4.66 -20.94 14.02
N SER A 343 5.77 -21.30 13.39
CA SER A 343 6.19 -20.71 12.10
C SER A 343 5.19 -20.92 10.97
N GLU A 344 4.28 -21.89 11.08
CA GLU A 344 3.21 -22.10 10.09
C GLU A 344 2.11 -21.02 10.13
N ILE A 345 2.03 -20.24 11.22
CA ILE A 345 1.06 -19.15 11.35
C ILE A 345 1.61 -17.94 10.59
N VAL A 346 0.92 -17.61 9.50
CA VAL A 346 1.34 -16.59 8.54
C VAL A 346 0.59 -15.28 8.71
N ARG A 347 -0.63 -15.37 9.25
CA ARG A 347 -1.54 -14.24 9.42
C ARG A 347 -2.13 -14.25 10.83
N PHE A 348 -2.13 -13.09 11.45
CA PHE A 348 -2.72 -12.84 12.75
C PHE A 348 -3.96 -11.97 12.54
N GLU A 349 -5.11 -12.46 13.01
CA GLU A 349 -6.37 -11.72 12.94
C GLU A 349 -6.53 -10.88 14.21
N LEU A 350 -6.74 -9.57 14.04
CA LEU A 350 -6.98 -8.65 15.13
C LEU A 350 -8.47 -8.39 15.29
N SER A 351 -8.97 -8.47 16.51
CA SER A 351 -10.31 -7.98 16.85
C SER A 351 -10.41 -6.50 16.48
N THR A 352 -11.43 -6.14 15.72
CA THR A 352 -11.59 -4.76 15.22
C THR A 352 -12.89 -4.16 15.74
N PHE A 353 -12.79 -3.00 16.39
CA PHE A 353 -13.93 -2.23 16.87
C PHE A 353 -14.34 -1.18 15.83
N ALA A 354 -15.62 -1.12 15.46
CA ALA A 354 -16.15 -0.07 14.61
C ALA A 354 -16.46 1.19 15.45
N VAL A 355 -15.44 2.02 15.64
CA VAL A 355 -15.50 3.18 16.53
C VAL A 355 -16.19 4.35 15.83
N CYS A 356 -17.13 5.00 16.53
CA CYS A 356 -17.83 6.16 16.01
C CYS A 356 -16.88 7.35 15.91
N PHE A 357 -16.71 7.89 14.70
CA PHE A 357 -15.86 9.05 14.45
C PHE A 357 -16.56 10.36 14.84
N ASP A 358 -15.90 11.12 15.72
CA ASP A 358 -16.27 12.48 16.09
C ASP A 358 -15.16 13.45 15.67
N GLU A 359 -15.46 14.35 14.73
CA GLU A 359 -14.51 15.33 14.18
C GLU A 359 -13.99 16.32 15.23
N HIS A 360 -14.72 16.52 16.33
CA HIS A 360 -14.34 17.43 17.41
C HIS A 360 -13.38 16.79 18.41
N LYS A 361 -13.11 15.50 18.28
CA LYS A 361 -12.25 14.73 19.16
C LYS A 361 -11.01 14.27 18.41
N LYS A 362 -9.88 14.21 19.11
CA LYS A 362 -8.70 13.55 18.54
C LYS A 362 -9.01 12.06 18.35
N LEU A 363 -8.29 11.40 17.45
CA LEU A 363 -8.34 9.95 17.36
C LEU A 363 -7.82 9.33 18.67
N LEU A 364 -7.81 8.01 18.76
CA LEU A 364 -7.41 7.25 19.94
C LEU A 364 -8.50 7.26 21.02
N ILE A 365 -8.14 7.48 22.29
CA ILE A 365 -9.03 7.29 23.45
C ILE A 365 -10.15 8.32 23.61
N ASP A 366 -10.19 9.39 22.81
CA ASP A 366 -11.27 10.36 22.90
C ASP A 366 -12.55 9.84 22.20
N ASN A 367 -12.39 8.95 21.22
CA ASN A 367 -13.49 8.25 20.55
C ASN A 367 -13.73 6.88 21.22
N VAL A 368 -14.63 6.86 22.20
CA VAL A 368 -14.82 5.71 23.11
C VAL A 368 -15.97 4.78 22.71
N GLN A 369 -16.93 5.28 21.94
CA GLN A 369 -18.13 4.54 21.58
C GLN A 369 -17.89 3.73 20.30
N TYR A 370 -18.27 2.47 20.30
CA TYR A 370 -18.21 1.60 19.12
C TYR A 370 -19.50 0.82 18.91
N ASP A 371 -19.74 0.45 17.65
CA ASP A 371 -20.85 -0.38 17.22
C ASP A 371 -20.43 -1.87 17.19
N PRO A 372 -21.01 -2.75 18.02
CA PRO A 372 -20.65 -4.17 18.06
C PRO A 372 -21.21 -4.99 16.88
N GLU A 373 -22.19 -4.47 16.14
CA GLU A 373 -22.80 -5.16 15.01
C GLU A 373 -21.91 -5.10 13.76
N LEU A 374 -21.13 -4.01 13.63
CA LEU A 374 -20.18 -3.81 12.55
C LEU A 374 -18.88 -4.58 12.79
N LYS A 375 -18.89 -5.86 12.38
CA LYS A 375 -17.69 -6.70 12.42
C LYS A 375 -16.79 -6.43 11.22
N SER A 376 -15.52 -6.14 11.51
CA SER A 376 -14.46 -6.12 10.51
C SER A 376 -13.24 -6.85 11.06
N LYS A 377 -12.30 -7.17 10.17
CA LYS A 377 -11.06 -7.87 10.53
C LYS A 377 -9.88 -7.14 9.93
N VAL A 378 -8.93 -6.77 10.77
CA VAL A 378 -7.61 -6.33 10.35
C VAL A 378 -6.65 -7.50 10.46
N LEU A 379 -5.81 -7.66 9.43
CA LEU A 379 -4.90 -8.79 9.30
C LEU A 379 -3.46 -8.29 9.36
N LEU A 380 -2.68 -8.88 10.27
CA LEU A 380 -1.25 -8.67 10.41
C LEU A 380 -0.51 -9.87 9.81
N TYR A 381 0.28 -9.64 8.77
CA TYR A 381 0.99 -10.70 8.05
C TYR A 381 2.43 -10.83 8.50
N ARG A 382 2.85 -12.05 8.81
CA ARG A 382 4.24 -12.41 9.09
C ARG A 382 4.95 -12.74 7.77
N LEU A 383 5.98 -11.97 7.44
CA LEU A 383 6.68 -12.04 6.15
C LEU A 383 8.02 -12.81 6.22
N GLU A 384 8.30 -13.45 7.35
CA GLU A 384 9.52 -14.24 7.54
C GLU A 384 9.50 -15.58 6.79
N LEU A 385 8.34 -15.95 6.22
CA LEU A 385 8.11 -17.19 5.49
C LEU A 385 8.27 -17.01 3.98
N PRO A 386 8.58 -18.09 3.23
CA PRO A 386 8.69 -18.02 1.79
C PRO A 386 7.40 -17.50 1.14
N ALA A 387 7.52 -16.64 0.12
CA ALA A 387 6.37 -16.00 -0.56
C ALA A 387 5.26 -16.96 -1.03
N ALA A 388 5.59 -18.23 -1.32
CA ALA A 388 4.59 -19.22 -1.73
C ALA A 388 3.62 -19.60 -0.59
N GLN A 389 4.06 -19.52 0.67
CA GLN A 389 3.21 -19.80 1.84
C GLN A 389 2.35 -18.59 2.21
N LEU A 390 2.80 -17.37 1.88
CA LEU A 390 2.09 -16.12 2.17
C LEU A 390 0.81 -15.95 1.35
N LEU A 391 0.79 -16.48 0.13
CA LEU A 391 -0.26 -16.22 -0.86
C LEU A 391 -1.22 -17.40 -1.04
N LEU A 392 -1.05 -18.47 -0.26
CA LEU A 392 -1.96 -19.60 -0.29
C LEU A 392 -3.26 -19.26 0.47
N PRO A 393 -4.45 -19.52 -0.11
CA PRO A 393 -5.73 -19.36 0.60
C PRO A 393 -5.82 -20.17 1.90
N THR A 394 -5.04 -21.25 1.99
CA THR A 394 -4.96 -22.18 3.13
C THR A 394 -3.92 -21.78 4.18
N ALA A 395 -3.30 -20.59 4.07
CA ALA A 395 -2.37 -20.10 5.08
C ALA A 395 -3.03 -20.10 6.47
N LYS A 396 -2.37 -20.69 7.47
CA LYS A 396 -2.95 -20.80 8.82
C LYS A 396 -3.07 -19.39 9.43
N SER A 397 -4.30 -19.02 9.81
CA SER A 397 -4.57 -17.84 10.64
C SER A 397 -4.57 -18.19 12.11
N PHE A 398 -4.27 -17.19 12.93
CA PHE A 398 -4.47 -17.23 14.37
C PHE A 398 -5.15 -15.94 14.81
N GLU A 399 -6.26 -16.06 15.53
CA GLU A 399 -6.95 -14.90 16.12
C GLU A 399 -6.20 -14.47 17.38
N LEU A 400 -5.68 -13.24 17.38
CA LEU A 400 -4.96 -12.72 18.52
C LEU A 400 -5.95 -12.35 19.64
N PRO A 401 -5.60 -12.65 20.90
CA PRO A 401 -6.42 -12.19 22.02
C PRO A 401 -6.35 -10.67 22.14
N LEU A 402 -7.41 -10.05 22.67
CA LEU A 402 -7.47 -8.59 22.92
C LEU A 402 -6.29 -8.07 23.76
N SER A 403 -5.71 -8.93 24.62
CA SER A 403 -4.52 -8.61 25.43
C SER A 403 -3.23 -8.49 24.62
N SER A 404 -3.17 -9.05 23.42
CA SER A 404 -2.05 -8.90 22.48
C SER A 404 -2.22 -7.68 21.58
N GLY A 405 -3.45 -7.27 21.34
CA GLY A 405 -3.78 -6.06 20.60
C GLY A 405 -5.13 -6.16 19.90
N PHE A 406 -5.58 -5.02 19.39
CA PHE A 406 -6.83 -4.90 18.63
C PHE A 406 -6.68 -3.78 17.59
N ALA A 407 -7.72 -3.56 16.78
CA ALA A 407 -7.77 -2.46 15.84
C ALA A 407 -9.04 -1.62 16.03
N HIS A 408 -8.97 -0.34 15.71
CA HIS A 408 -10.14 0.51 15.49
C HIS A 408 -10.36 0.68 14.00
N ARG A 409 -11.62 0.68 13.60
CA ARG A 409 -12.07 1.21 12.31
C ARG A 409 -13.04 2.35 12.58
N TYR A 410 -12.63 3.57 12.26
CA TYR A 410 -13.46 4.75 12.47
C TYR A 410 -14.56 4.81 11.41
N VAL A 411 -15.82 4.87 11.86
CA VAL A 411 -17.02 4.83 11.01
C VAL A 411 -17.96 5.98 11.35
N GLU A 412 -18.83 6.32 10.40
CA GLU A 412 -19.89 7.30 10.61
C GLU A 412 -21.12 6.63 11.24
N CYS A 413 -21.21 6.69 12.56
CA CYS A 413 -22.37 6.15 13.27
C CYS A 413 -23.60 7.03 13.07
N GLN A 414 -24.72 6.43 12.63
CA GLN A 414 -25.96 7.15 12.36
C GLN A 414 -26.79 7.44 13.63
N GLN A 415 -26.62 6.66 14.70
CA GLN A 415 -27.33 6.83 15.97
C GLN A 415 -26.41 6.65 17.16
N VAL A 416 -25.59 7.67 17.43
CA VAL A 416 -24.74 7.69 18.63
C VAL A 416 -25.62 7.83 19.87
N GLY A 417 -25.83 6.72 20.61
CA GLY A 417 -26.46 6.73 21.93
C GLY A 417 -27.93 6.30 22.02
N ALA A 418 -28.54 5.72 20.98
CA ALA A 418 -29.92 5.20 21.02
C ALA A 418 -29.99 3.69 21.35
N ASP A 419 -29.23 3.24 22.35
CA ASP A 419 -29.28 1.89 23.00
C ASP A 419 -28.36 0.76 22.50
N GLY A 420 -27.49 0.97 21.50
CA GLY A 420 -26.62 -0.10 20.94
C GLY A 420 -25.10 0.12 21.00
N LEU A 421 -24.62 1.27 21.46
CA LEU A 421 -23.19 1.56 21.49
C LEU A 421 -22.53 1.13 22.79
N HIS A 422 -21.33 0.59 22.67
CA HIS A 422 -20.53 0.11 23.79
C HIS A 422 -19.26 0.93 23.94
N ASP A 423 -18.74 1.00 25.15
CA ASP A 423 -17.42 1.58 25.43
C ASP A 423 -16.36 0.49 25.26
N TRP A 424 -15.51 0.63 24.23
CA TRP A 424 -14.49 -0.39 23.93
C TRP A 424 -13.45 -0.54 25.06
N ARG A 425 -13.25 0.50 25.88
CA ARG A 425 -12.26 0.50 26.97
C ARG A 425 -12.60 -0.53 28.04
N THR A 426 -13.88 -0.88 28.18
CA THR A 426 -14.34 -1.90 29.14
C THR A 426 -13.79 -3.30 28.82
N GLY A 427 -13.43 -3.57 27.56
CA GLY A 427 -12.85 -4.83 27.11
C GLY A 427 -11.33 -4.89 27.15
N VAL A 428 -10.65 -3.81 27.52
CA VAL A 428 -9.19 -3.67 27.41
C VAL A 428 -8.53 -3.72 28.79
N ARG A 429 -7.45 -4.50 28.92
CA ARG A 429 -6.68 -4.61 30.17
C ARG A 429 -6.00 -3.28 30.51
N GLU A 430 -5.85 -3.01 31.80
CA GLU A 430 -5.25 -1.78 32.33
C GLU A 430 -3.84 -1.51 31.78
N GLU A 431 -2.96 -2.52 31.75
CA GLU A 431 -1.61 -2.42 31.18
C GLU A 431 -1.61 -1.95 29.71
N LEU A 432 -2.56 -2.47 28.91
CA LEU A 432 -2.71 -2.09 27.51
C LEU A 432 -3.27 -0.67 27.39
N MET A 433 -4.21 -0.29 28.24
CA MET A 433 -4.71 1.09 28.29
C MET A 433 -3.62 2.09 28.68
N GLU A 434 -2.75 1.75 29.62
CA GLU A 434 -1.60 2.58 29.98
C GLU A 434 -0.65 2.76 28.80
N HIS A 435 -0.34 1.69 28.07
CA HIS A 435 0.46 1.77 26.85
C HIS A 435 -0.18 2.68 25.78
N ILE A 436 -1.49 2.56 25.56
CA ILE A 436 -2.23 3.40 24.61
C ILE A 436 -2.18 4.87 25.03
N ASN A 437 -2.31 5.17 26.33
CA ASN A 437 -2.20 6.53 26.85
C ASN A 437 -0.79 7.12 26.68
N GLN A 438 0.26 6.31 26.87
CA GLN A 438 1.63 6.74 26.60
C GLN A 438 1.82 7.07 25.11
N LEU A 439 1.32 6.22 24.21
CA LEU A 439 1.37 6.47 22.76
C LEU A 439 0.59 7.73 22.37
N ARG A 440 -0.58 7.96 22.97
CA ARG A 440 -1.35 9.20 22.78
C ARG A 440 -0.50 10.42 23.09
N ASN A 441 0.13 10.44 24.26
CA ASN A 441 0.94 11.58 24.69
C ASN A 441 2.12 11.83 23.74
N GLU A 442 2.73 10.77 23.19
CA GLU A 442 3.78 10.91 22.17
C GLU A 442 3.25 11.49 20.87
N VAL A 443 2.10 11.02 20.40
CA VAL A 443 1.47 11.55 19.18
C VAL A 443 1.05 13.01 19.35
N ASP A 444 0.53 13.37 20.52
CA ASP A 444 0.16 14.74 20.86
C ASP A 444 1.37 15.70 20.86
N LEU A 445 2.60 15.20 21.01
CA LEU A 445 3.82 16.00 20.87
C LEU A 445 4.32 16.11 19.42
N LEU A 446 3.85 15.23 18.53
CA LEU A 446 4.24 15.19 17.12
C LEU A 446 3.30 16.00 16.20
N ILE A 447 2.10 16.31 16.69
CA ILE A 447 1.11 17.21 16.06
C ILE A 447 1.41 18.64 16.50
#